data_AF-A0A7C3QAI8-F1
#
_entry.id   AF-A0A7C3QAI8-F1
#
_cell.length_a   1.000
_cell.length_b   1.000
_cell.length_c   1.000
_cell.angle_alpha   90.00
_cell.angle_beta   90.00
_cell.angle_gamma   90.00
#
_symmetry.space_group_name_H-M   'P 1'
#
loop_
_entity.id
_entity.type
_entity.pdbx_description
1 polymer ?
#
loop_
_entity_poly.entity_id
_entity_poly.type
_entity_poly.pdbx_seq_one_letter_code
_entity_poly.pdbx_strand_id
1 'polypeptide(L)'
;MHGAHLSTHSFRVLPVSRRPDADQATRARALRVALLVVVCVLISLADLEMTLLFTQSVGMVELNPIARLVMATDNPLAVIAFKVVTMSFGLGILYWHRRRPYAEYGAWVCFLTLFWLSARWLTFTSTVENYSPEHFEHMAAADHRFVIMTP
;
A
#
# COMPACT_ATOMS: atom_id res chain seq x y z
N MET A 1 -51.79 27.48 58.25
CA MET A 1 -51.56 26.40 57.26
C MET A 1 -50.26 26.71 56.53
N HIS A 2 -49.17 26.06 56.92
CA HIS A 2 -47.81 26.30 56.41
C HIS A 2 -47.53 25.35 55.24
N GLY A 3 -47.46 25.88 54.02
CA GLY A 3 -47.09 25.11 52.81
C GLY A 3 -45.59 25.15 52.59
N ALA A 4 -44.94 23.99 52.74
CA ALA A 4 -43.51 23.80 52.50
C ALA A 4 -43.20 23.81 51.00
N HIS A 5 -42.34 24.74 50.57
CA HIS A 5 -41.84 24.84 49.20
C HIS A 5 -40.72 23.81 49.00
N LEU A 6 -41.00 22.71 48.31
CA LEU A 6 -39.98 21.72 47.92
C LEU A 6 -39.17 22.26 46.74
N SER A 7 -37.89 22.58 47.00
CA SER A 7 -36.94 23.04 46.01
C SER A 7 -36.43 21.85 45.17
N THR A 8 -36.93 21.72 43.95
CA THR A 8 -36.43 20.77 42.95
C THR A 8 -35.05 21.20 42.46
N HIS A 9 -34.00 20.55 42.95
CA HIS A 9 -32.64 20.68 42.44
C HIS A 9 -32.56 20.08 41.03
N SER A 10 -32.60 20.93 40.01
CA SER A 10 -32.35 20.55 38.62
C SER A 10 -30.86 20.21 38.44
N PHE A 11 -30.56 18.92 38.26
CA PHE A 11 -29.21 18.46 37.94
C PHE A 11 -28.88 18.84 36.49
N ARG A 12 -28.18 19.96 36.31
CA ARG A 12 -27.72 20.43 35.00
C ARG A 12 -26.49 19.61 34.58
N VAL A 13 -26.69 18.62 33.72
CA VAL A 13 -25.59 17.89 33.06
C VAL A 13 -24.83 18.88 32.19
N LEU A 14 -23.61 19.24 32.58
CA LEU A 14 -22.74 20.09 31.77
C LEU A 14 -22.30 19.32 30.52
N PRO A 15 -22.40 19.91 29.31
CA PRO A 15 -21.88 19.26 28.12
C PRO A 15 -20.38 19.06 28.27
N VAL A 16 -19.91 17.83 28.06
CA VAL A 16 -18.48 17.52 27.97
C VAL A 16 -17.89 18.38 26.85
N SER A 17 -17.10 19.39 27.20
CA SER A 17 -16.40 20.21 26.22
C SER A 17 -15.37 19.33 25.51
N ARG A 18 -15.54 19.15 24.20
CA ARG A 18 -14.57 18.41 23.39
C ARG A 18 -13.26 19.21 23.39
N ARG A 19 -12.17 18.62 23.90
CA ARG A 19 -10.86 19.28 23.96
C ARG A 19 -10.36 19.56 22.53
N PRO A 20 -10.07 20.82 22.16
CA PRO A 20 -9.57 21.19 20.82
C PRO A 20 -8.34 20.39 20.39
N ASP A 21 -7.46 20.07 21.34
CA ASP A 21 -6.19 19.36 21.10
C ASP A 21 -6.40 17.95 20.53
N ALA A 22 -7.45 17.25 20.95
CA ALA A 22 -7.75 15.90 20.48
C ALA A 22 -8.23 15.89 19.02
N ASP A 23 -8.98 16.93 18.62
CA ASP A 23 -9.42 17.11 17.25
C ASP A 23 -8.25 17.49 16.33
N GLN A 24 -7.34 18.35 16.81
CA GLN A 24 -6.14 18.73 16.06
C GLN A 24 -5.19 17.53 15.86
N ALA A 25 -4.94 16.74 16.91
CA ALA A 25 -4.12 15.52 16.81
C ALA A 25 -4.71 14.51 15.81
N THR A 26 -6.04 14.35 15.81
CA THR A 26 -6.75 13.47 14.87
C THR A 26 -6.62 13.95 13.42
N ARG A 27 -6.71 15.27 13.18
CA ARG A 27 -6.52 15.87 11.85
C ARG A 27 -5.09 15.72 11.36
N ALA A 28 -4.11 15.98 12.22
CA ALA A 28 -2.69 15.83 11.89
C ALA A 28 -2.36 14.38 11.50
N ARG A 29 -2.88 13.39 12.25
CA ARG A 29 -2.74 11.96 11.90
C ARG A 29 -3.35 11.65 10.55
N ALA A 30 -4.59 12.10 10.32
CA ALA A 30 -5.28 11.85 9.07
C ALA A 30 -4.50 12.40 7.86
N LEU A 31 -3.84 13.56 8.02
CA LEU A 31 -2.98 14.14 7.00
C LEU A 31 -1.74 13.28 6.76
N ARG A 32 -1.04 12.84 7.80
CA ARG A 32 0.14 11.95 7.66
C ARG A 32 -0.20 10.67 6.93
N VAL A 33 -1.30 10.01 7.33
CA VAL A 33 -1.76 8.78 6.65
C VAL A 33 -2.10 9.07 5.19
N ALA A 34 -2.78 10.17 4.90
CA ALA A 34 -3.10 10.54 3.52
C ALA A 34 -1.84 10.77 2.68
N LEU A 35 -0.84 11.46 3.22
CA LEU A 35 0.45 11.68 2.55
C LEU A 35 1.20 10.35 2.32
N LEU A 36 1.25 9.48 3.33
CA LEU A 36 1.85 8.14 3.19
C LEU A 36 1.13 7.32 2.12
N VAL A 37 -0.21 7.35 2.09
CA VAL A 37 -1.01 6.68 1.05
C VAL A 37 -0.66 7.20 -0.34
N VAL A 38 -0.56 8.52 -0.53
CA VAL A 38 -0.16 9.11 -1.82
C VAL A 38 1.23 8.65 -2.23
N VAL A 39 2.20 8.66 -1.31
CA VAL A 39 3.55 8.15 -1.57
C VAL A 39 3.53 6.66 -1.94
N CYS A 40 2.76 5.84 -1.22
CA CYS A 40 2.60 4.43 -1.55
C CYS A 40 2.00 4.21 -2.94
N VAL A 41 1.02 5.03 -3.37
CA VAL A 41 0.48 4.98 -4.73
C VAL A 41 1.59 5.26 -5.75
N LEU A 42 2.37 6.33 -5.56
CA LEU A 42 3.45 6.68 -6.49
C LEU A 42 4.51 5.57 -6.60
N ILE A 43 4.94 5.01 -5.47
CA ILE A 43 5.91 3.90 -5.48
C ILE A 43 5.32 2.64 -6.13
N SER A 44 4.04 2.35 -5.88
CA SER A 44 3.36 1.19 -6.49
C SER A 44 3.18 1.33 -8.00
N LEU A 45 3.00 2.54 -8.52
CA LEU A 45 2.96 2.80 -9.95
C LEU A 45 4.33 2.57 -10.60
N ALA A 46 5.41 3.01 -9.95
CA ALA A 46 6.77 2.74 -10.41
C ALA A 46 7.10 1.23 -10.37
N ASP A 47 6.64 0.52 -9.33
CA ASP A 47 6.76 -0.95 -9.25
C ASP A 47 6.00 -1.66 -10.38
N LEU A 48 4.80 -1.18 -10.73
CA LEU A 48 4.03 -1.70 -11.86
C LEU A 48 4.76 -1.47 -13.19
N GLU A 49 5.28 -0.26 -13.42
CA GLU A 49 6.05 0.06 -14.62
C GLU A 49 7.27 -0.85 -14.76
N MET A 50 8.05 -1.01 -13.69
CA MET A 50 9.20 -1.92 -13.67
C MET A 50 8.79 -3.37 -13.91
N THR A 51 7.70 -3.82 -13.31
CA THR A 51 7.18 -5.18 -13.53
C THR A 51 6.87 -5.41 -15.00
N LEU A 52 6.15 -4.48 -15.65
CA LEU A 52 5.80 -4.59 -17.07
C LEU A 52 7.03 -4.55 -17.96
N LEU A 53 7.92 -3.59 -17.73
CA LEU A 53 9.15 -3.44 -18.50
C LEU A 53 9.98 -4.73 -18.50
N PHE A 54 10.21 -5.32 -17.33
CA PHE A 54 11.04 -6.51 -17.22
C PHE A 54 10.33 -7.77 -17.72
N THR A 55 9.05 -7.95 -17.40
CA THR A 55 8.30 -9.12 -17.89
C THR A 55 8.15 -9.11 -19.41
N GLN A 56 8.07 -7.94 -20.06
CA GLN A 56 7.96 -7.83 -21.53
C GLN A 56 9.31 -7.73 -22.26
N SER A 57 10.44 -7.77 -21.55
CA SER A 57 11.78 -7.69 -22.15
C SER A 57 12.63 -8.90 -21.81
N VAL A 58 13.41 -8.83 -20.73
CA VAL A 58 14.39 -9.86 -20.35
C VAL A 58 13.82 -10.93 -19.43
N GLY A 59 12.60 -10.73 -18.91
CA GLY A 59 11.98 -11.56 -17.89
C GLY A 59 12.44 -11.24 -16.47
N MET A 60 11.75 -11.80 -15.48
CA MET A 60 12.10 -11.64 -14.07
C MET A 60 11.64 -12.83 -13.22
N VAL A 61 12.23 -13.00 -12.03
CA VAL A 61 11.75 -13.97 -11.04
C VAL A 61 10.63 -13.35 -10.22
N GLU A 62 9.42 -13.90 -10.33
CA GLU A 62 8.26 -13.43 -9.57
C GLU A 62 8.02 -14.34 -8.34
N LEU A 63 8.19 -13.77 -7.15
CA LEU A 63 8.05 -14.50 -5.89
C LEU A 63 6.58 -14.72 -5.51
N ASN A 64 5.67 -13.83 -5.94
CA ASN A 64 4.26 -13.93 -5.63
C ASN A 64 3.58 -15.01 -6.50
N PRO A 65 3.14 -16.15 -5.92
CA PRO A 65 2.52 -17.23 -6.69
C PRO A 65 1.23 -16.81 -7.38
N ILE A 66 0.47 -15.88 -6.80
CA ILE A 66 -0.77 -15.38 -7.39
C ILE A 66 -0.44 -14.48 -8.59
N ALA A 67 0.56 -13.61 -8.46
CA ALA A 67 1.00 -12.78 -9.57
C ALA A 67 1.50 -13.63 -10.75
N ARG A 68 2.24 -14.73 -10.48
CA ARG A 68 2.63 -15.69 -11.51
C ARG A 68 1.44 -16.31 -12.24
N LEU A 69 0.39 -16.69 -11.52
CA LEU A 69 -0.83 -17.23 -12.15
C LEU A 69 -1.50 -16.20 -13.05
N VAL A 70 -1.48 -14.92 -12.67
CA VAL A 70 -2.00 -13.84 -13.51
C VAL A 70 -1.11 -13.63 -14.73
N MET A 71 0.22 -13.60 -14.57
CA MET A 71 1.16 -13.43 -15.67
C MET A 71 1.16 -14.63 -16.64
N ALA A 72 0.82 -15.83 -16.17
CA ALA A 72 0.64 -17.02 -17.02
C ALA A 72 -0.51 -16.89 -18.03
N THR A 73 -1.38 -15.87 -17.89
CA THR A 73 -2.40 -15.55 -18.91
C THR A 73 -1.82 -14.80 -20.12
N ASP A 74 -0.54 -14.43 -20.08
CA ASP A 74 0.18 -13.68 -21.12
C ASP A 74 -0.56 -12.40 -21.55
N ASN A 75 -1.22 -11.75 -20.58
CA ASN A 75 -2.02 -10.55 -20.80
C ASN A 75 -1.55 -9.43 -19.84
N PRO A 76 -0.84 -8.40 -20.34
CA PRO A 76 -0.36 -7.28 -19.52
C PRO A 76 -1.49 -6.55 -18.78
N LEU A 77 -2.68 -6.47 -19.36
CA LEU A 77 -3.85 -5.84 -18.73
C LEU A 77 -4.32 -6.62 -17.50
N ALA A 78 -4.18 -7.95 -17.49
CA ALA A 78 -4.52 -8.76 -16.33
C ALA A 78 -3.58 -8.46 -15.14
N VAL A 79 -2.28 -8.27 -15.41
CA VAL A 79 -1.29 -7.90 -14.39
C VAL A 79 -1.54 -6.49 -13.86
N ILE A 80 -1.83 -5.54 -14.75
CA ILE A 80 -2.21 -4.16 -14.37
C ILE A 80 -3.44 -4.18 -13.48
N ALA A 81 -4.51 -4.87 -13.91
CA ALA A 81 -5.76 -4.94 -13.15
C ALA A 81 -5.53 -5.57 -11.77
N PHE A 82 -4.77 -6.67 -11.70
CA PHE A 82 -4.45 -7.33 -10.44
C PHE A 82 -3.69 -6.40 -9.47
N LYS A 83 -2.62 -5.73 -9.93
CA LYS A 83 -1.84 -4.80 -9.10
C LYS A 83 -2.67 -3.57 -8.70
N VAL A 84 -3.42 -2.98 -9.63
CA VAL A 84 -4.27 -1.80 -9.34
C VAL A 84 -5.37 -2.14 -8.34
N VAL A 85 -6.04 -3.29 -8.48
CA VAL A 85 -7.10 -3.70 -7.55
C VAL A 85 -6.54 -3.97 -6.15
N THR A 86 -5.45 -4.73 -6.05
CA THR A 86 -4.83 -5.04 -4.75
C THR A 86 -4.28 -3.80 -4.06
N MET A 87 -3.58 -2.93 -4.80
CA MET A 87 -3.10 -1.63 -4.32
C MET A 87 -4.27 -0.75 -3.84
N SER A 88 -5.28 -0.55 -4.68
CA SER A 88 -6.42 0.32 -4.38
C SER A 88 -7.22 -0.19 -3.18
N PHE A 89 -7.38 -1.50 -3.06
CA PHE A 89 -8.05 -2.12 -1.92
C PHE A 89 -7.27 -1.88 -0.62
N GLY A 90 -5.98 -2.22 -0.58
CA GLY A 90 -5.16 -2.06 0.62
C GLY A 90 -5.02 -0.60 1.06
N LEU A 91 -4.69 0.29 0.13
CA LEU A 91 -4.53 1.71 0.41
C LEU A 91 -5.86 2.40 0.69
N GLY A 92 -6.95 1.95 0.07
CA GLY A 92 -8.31 2.42 0.32
C GLY A 92 -8.76 2.17 1.76
N ILE A 93 -8.46 0.99 2.31
CA ILE A 93 -8.72 0.66 3.72
C ILE A 93 -7.96 1.62 4.65
N LEU A 94 -6.66 1.85 4.41
CA LEU A 94 -5.85 2.77 5.21
C LEU A 94 -6.39 4.20 5.14
N TYR A 95 -6.78 4.66 3.96
CA TYR A 95 -7.35 5.98 3.76
C TYR A 95 -8.70 6.15 4.47
N TRP A 96 -9.56 5.13 4.41
CA TRP A 96 -10.84 5.13 5.12
C TRP A 96 -10.65 5.23 6.63
N HIS A 97 -9.66 4.51 7.16
CA HIS A 97 -9.36 4.47 8.59
C HIS A 97 -8.34 5.54 9.06
N ARG A 98 -7.95 6.50 8.22
CA ARG A 98 -6.86 7.48 8.47
C ARG A 98 -6.92 8.26 9.79
N ARG A 99 -8.10 8.38 10.41
CA ARG A 99 -8.26 9.04 11.72
C ARG A 99 -7.87 8.16 12.91
N ARG A 100 -7.69 6.86 12.69
CA ARG A 100 -7.41 5.85 13.72
C ARG A 100 -5.90 5.63 13.88
N PRO A 101 -5.39 5.41 15.11
CA PRO A 101 -3.96 5.22 15.35
C PRO A 101 -3.38 4.00 14.63
N TYR A 102 -4.14 2.91 14.51
CA TYR A 102 -3.69 1.70 13.82
C TYR A 102 -3.48 1.90 12.30
N ALA A 103 -4.19 2.86 11.68
CA ALA A 103 -3.99 3.18 10.27
C ALA A 103 -2.64 3.88 10.01
N GLU A 104 -2.12 4.63 11.00
CA GLU A 104 -0.79 5.25 10.93
C GLU A 104 0.30 4.17 10.92
N TYR A 105 0.22 3.19 11.82
CA TYR A 105 1.13 2.05 11.82
C TYR A 105 1.04 1.24 10.52
N GLY A 106 -0.17 0.95 10.04
CA GLY A 106 -0.36 0.22 8.78
C GLY A 106 0.21 0.97 7.57
N ALA A 107 0.04 2.30 7.51
CA ALA A 107 0.60 3.13 6.45
C ALA A 107 2.13 3.16 6.48
N TRP A 108 2.75 3.23 7.66
CA TRP A 108 4.20 3.14 7.81
C TRP A 108 4.75 1.79 7.38
N VAL A 109 4.12 0.69 7.80
CA VAL A 109 4.53 -0.65 7.37
C VAL A 109 4.44 -0.78 5.85
N CYS A 110 3.33 -0.36 5.25
CA CYS A 110 3.15 -0.38 3.80
C CYS A 110 4.22 0.45 3.08
N PHE A 111 4.49 1.67 3.56
CA PHE A 111 5.54 2.52 3.02
C PHE A 111 6.91 1.86 3.10
N LEU A 112 7.29 1.30 4.26
CA LEU A 112 8.58 0.63 4.45
C LEU A 112 8.72 -0.60 3.56
N THR A 113 7.66 -1.39 3.39
CA THR A 113 7.64 -2.54 2.48
C THR A 113 7.87 -2.11 1.04
N LEU A 114 7.16 -1.07 0.58
CA LEU A 114 7.32 -0.54 -0.79
C LEU A 114 8.70 0.08 -1.00
N PHE A 115 9.22 0.81 -0.01
CA PHE A 115 10.56 1.36 -0.05
C PHE A 115 11.64 0.25 -0.13
N TRP A 116 11.49 -0.81 0.65
CA TRP A 116 12.37 -1.99 0.57
C TRP A 116 12.29 -2.65 -0.81
N LEU A 117 11.09 -2.77 -1.37
CA LEU A 117 10.89 -3.30 -2.71
C LEU A 117 11.56 -2.42 -3.77
N SER A 118 11.48 -1.09 -3.66
CA SER A 118 12.22 -0.17 -4.54
C SER A 118 13.74 -0.36 -4.44
N ALA A 119 14.28 -0.55 -3.24
CA ALA A 119 15.70 -0.84 -3.07
C ALA A 119 16.10 -2.18 -3.74
N ARG A 120 15.21 -3.18 -3.67
CA ARG A 120 15.40 -4.47 -4.35
C ARG A 120 15.43 -4.30 -5.87
N TRP A 121 14.56 -3.45 -6.43
CA TRP A 121 14.57 -3.10 -7.85
C TRP A 121 15.91 -2.47 -8.28
N LEU A 122 16.47 -1.55 -7.48
CA LEU A 122 17.78 -0.96 -7.79
C LEU A 122 18.90 -2.01 -7.88
N THR A 123 18.88 -3.00 -6.97
CA THR A 123 19.84 -4.11 -7.01
C THR A 123 19.60 -5.03 -8.21
N PHE A 124 18.34 -5.26 -8.56
CA PHE A 124 17.99 -6.10 -9.70
C PHE A 124 18.41 -5.45 -11.02
N THR A 125 18.11 -4.17 -11.23
CA THR A 125 18.50 -3.44 -12.45
C THR A 125 20.01 -3.43 -12.64
N SER A 126 20.78 -3.15 -11.59
CA SER A 126 22.25 -3.18 -11.69
C SER A 126 22.79 -4.58 -11.96
N THR A 127 22.11 -5.62 -11.48
CA THR A 127 22.45 -7.01 -11.78
C THR A 127 22.18 -7.34 -13.25
N VAL A 128 21.04 -6.88 -13.78
CA VAL A 128 20.65 -7.14 -15.17
C VAL A 128 21.60 -6.48 -16.17
N GLU A 129 22.05 -5.26 -15.89
CA GLU A 129 23.03 -4.55 -16.72
C GLU A 129 24.35 -5.31 -16.89
N ASN A 130 24.70 -6.19 -15.94
CA ASN A 130 25.96 -6.93 -15.94
C ASN A 130 25.85 -8.35 -16.54
N TYR A 131 24.65 -8.83 -16.87
CA TYR A 131 24.45 -10.18 -17.39
C TYR A 131 24.30 -10.23 -18.91
N SER A 132 24.93 -11.22 -19.53
CA SER A 132 24.72 -11.53 -20.95
C SER A 132 23.33 -12.16 -21.17
N PRO A 133 22.74 -12.03 -22.36
CA PRO A 133 21.47 -12.69 -22.72
C PRO A 133 21.48 -14.20 -22.43
N GLU A 134 22.60 -14.89 -22.70
CA GLU A 134 22.77 -16.33 -22.42
C GLU A 134 22.57 -16.66 -20.94
N HIS A 135 22.97 -15.76 -20.03
CA HIS A 135 22.78 -15.94 -18.60
C HIS A 135 21.29 -15.93 -18.22
N PHE A 136 20.49 -15.08 -18.87
CA PHE A 136 19.04 -15.04 -18.67
C PHE A 136 18.36 -16.30 -19.19
N GLU A 137 18.78 -16.84 -20.33
CA GLU A 137 18.26 -18.10 -20.85
C GLU A 137 18.51 -19.26 -19.87
N HIS A 138 19.70 -19.32 -19.27
CA HIS A 138 20.01 -20.30 -18.24
C HIS A 138 19.16 -20.11 -16.97
N MET A 139 18.92 -18.87 -16.54
CA MET A 139 18.05 -18.58 -15.40
C MET A 139 16.59 -18.96 -15.68
N ALA A 140 16.10 -18.66 -16.88
CA ALA A 140 14.75 -19.02 -17.32
C ALA A 140 14.55 -20.53 -17.36
N ALA A 141 15.56 -21.28 -17.80
CA ALA A 141 15.52 -22.74 -17.83
C ALA A 141 15.64 -23.37 -16.43
N ALA A 142 16.37 -22.74 -15.50
CA ALA A 142 16.66 -23.29 -14.18
C ALA A 142 15.59 -22.96 -13.12
N ASP A 143 14.87 -21.83 -13.25
CA ASP A 143 13.93 -21.35 -12.23
C ASP A 143 12.49 -21.31 -12.76
N HIS A 144 11.64 -22.21 -12.25
CA HIS A 144 10.20 -22.25 -12.55
C HIS A 144 9.42 -20.98 -12.14
N ARG A 145 10.03 -20.09 -11.36
CA ARG A 145 9.45 -18.80 -10.96
C ARG A 145 9.78 -17.68 -11.94
N PHE A 146 10.62 -17.96 -12.93
CA PHE A 146 10.95 -17.03 -14.00
C PHE A 146 9.73 -16.79 -14.88
N VAL A 147 9.46 -15.52 -15.16
CA VAL A 147 8.32 -15.10 -15.96
C VAL A 147 8.79 -14.15 -17.04
N ILE A 148 8.35 -14.42 -18.26
CA ILE A 148 8.47 -13.56 -19.42
C ILE A 148 7.10 -13.56 -20.11
N MET A 149 6.65 -12.40 -20.57
CA MET A 149 5.39 -12.18 -21.26
C MET A 149 5.67 -11.63 -22.65
N THR A 150 4.78 -11.92 -23.60
CA THR A 150 4.85 -11.28 -24.90
C THR A 150 4.37 -9.82 -24.81
N PRO A 151 5.04 -8.88 -25.51
CA PRO A 151 4.67 -7.47 -25.50
C PRO A 151 3.32 -7.19 -26.18
#